data_AF-A0A1C0VMQ1-F1
#
_entry.id   AF-A0A1C0VMQ1-F1
#
_cell.length_a   1.000
_cell.length_b   1.000
_cell.length_c   1.000
_cell.angle_alpha   90.00
_cell.angle_beta   90.00
_cell.angle_gamma   90.00
#
_symmetry.space_group_name_H-M   'P 1'
#
loop_
_entity.id
_entity.type
_entity.pdbx_description
1 polymer ?
#
loop_
_entity_poly.entity_id
_entity_poly.type
_entity_poly.pdbx_seq_one_letter_code
_entity_poly.pdbx_strand_id
1 'polypeptide(L)'
;MLLNETSLQVPELESFRLPEGVEKVSADGIAASADVTSIVSTASYTFDFRENSNTPGRWLEKSVVVNVPSGTGFFTSIPYLMGAFTTSNFQNLTERPLGQFSVAIGLRGNNLVCSVRLTDSNSDDPIFIRVTGIIVFYR
;
A
#
# COMPACT_ATOMS: atom_id res chain seq x y z
N MET A 1 -30.09 10.34 10.35
CA MET A 1 -29.46 10.05 9.04
C MET A 1 -28.32 9.08 9.33
N LEU A 2 -28.55 7.78 9.14
CA LEU A 2 -27.57 6.74 9.40
C LEU A 2 -26.55 6.78 8.26
N LEU A 3 -25.28 7.08 8.58
CA LEU A 3 -24.18 6.94 7.64
C LEU A 3 -24.04 5.46 7.32
N ASN A 4 -24.32 5.10 6.07
CA ASN A 4 -24.15 3.75 5.56
C ASN A 4 -22.66 3.40 5.64
N GLU A 5 -22.27 2.48 6.52
CA GLU A 5 -20.87 2.04 6.75
C GLU A 5 -20.27 1.26 5.55
N THR A 6 -20.92 1.27 4.40
CA THR A 6 -20.64 0.39 3.26
C THR A 6 -19.49 0.85 2.35
N SER A 7 -18.66 1.83 2.74
CA SER A 7 -17.55 2.33 1.89
C SER A 7 -16.16 2.33 2.54
N LEU A 8 -15.98 1.66 3.68
CA LEU A 8 -14.72 1.68 4.44
C LEU A 8 -13.80 0.46 4.24
N GLN A 9 -14.22 -0.55 3.47
CA GLN A 9 -13.37 -1.72 3.27
C GLN A 9 -12.15 -1.36 2.42
N VAL A 10 -10.97 -1.51 3.02
CA VAL A 10 -9.71 -1.57 2.29
C VAL A 10 -9.85 -2.69 1.27
N PRO A 11 -9.47 -2.49 0.01
CA PRO A 11 -9.44 -3.58 -0.96
C PRO A 11 -8.70 -4.77 -0.36
N GLU A 12 -9.23 -5.98 -0.51
CA GLU A 12 -8.58 -7.18 0.04
C GLU A 12 -7.19 -7.33 -0.61
N LEU A 13 -6.16 -6.98 0.16
CA LEU A 13 -4.77 -6.99 -0.21
C LEU A 13 -4.03 -7.84 0.81
N GLU A 14 -3.37 -8.89 0.34
CA GLU A 14 -2.54 -9.70 1.20
C GLU A 14 -1.18 -9.01 1.32
N SER A 15 -0.88 -8.46 2.51
CA SER A 15 0.40 -7.78 2.78
C SER A 15 1.45 -8.70 3.41
N PHE A 16 1.04 -9.91 3.80
CA PHE A 16 1.87 -10.88 4.49
C PHE A 16 1.36 -12.31 4.29
N ARG A 17 2.29 -13.23 4.01
CA ARG A 17 2.06 -14.67 3.96
C ARG A 17 3.28 -15.40 4.50
N LEU A 18 3.07 -16.42 5.33
CA LEU A 18 4.15 -17.31 5.73
C LEU A 18 4.52 -18.30 4.61
N PRO A 19 5.78 -18.77 4.58
CA PRO A 19 6.14 -19.95 3.83
C PRO A 19 5.32 -21.16 4.30
N GLU A 20 5.12 -22.12 3.41
CA GLU A 20 4.36 -23.33 3.73
C GLU A 20 5.04 -24.13 4.87
N GLY A 21 4.25 -24.56 5.85
CA GLY A 21 4.76 -25.34 7.00
C GLY A 21 5.45 -24.53 8.10
N VAL A 22 5.48 -23.19 7.99
CA VAL A 22 6.01 -22.32 9.04
C VAL A 22 4.88 -21.86 9.97
N GLU A 23 5.13 -21.86 11.28
CA GLU A 23 4.21 -21.32 12.29
C GLU A 23 4.55 -19.85 12.63
N LYS A 24 3.51 -19.02 12.86
CA LYS A 24 3.68 -17.58 13.16
C LYS A 24 4.36 -17.30 14.51
N VAL A 25 4.18 -18.22 15.45
CA VAL A 25 4.58 -18.07 16.84
C VAL A 25 5.07 -19.43 17.32
N SER A 26 6.22 -19.49 17.99
CA SER A 26 6.66 -20.72 18.64
C SER A 26 5.73 -21.11 19.80
N ALA A 27 5.84 -22.34 20.28
CA ALA A 27 5.10 -22.80 21.46
C ALA A 27 5.29 -21.90 22.70
N ASP A 28 6.41 -21.18 22.77
CA ASP A 28 6.77 -20.27 23.87
C ASP A 28 6.29 -18.81 23.65
N GLY A 29 5.48 -18.56 22.62
CA GLY A 29 4.92 -17.22 22.36
C GLY A 29 5.86 -16.25 21.65
N ILE A 30 7.00 -16.71 21.15
CA ILE A 30 7.96 -15.89 20.43
C ILE A 30 7.52 -15.74 18.98
N ALA A 31 7.41 -14.50 18.49
CA ALA A 31 7.10 -14.24 17.09
C ALA A 31 8.19 -14.83 16.18
N ALA A 32 7.78 -15.55 15.14
CA ALA A 32 8.70 -16.06 14.15
C ALA A 32 9.44 -14.92 13.46
N SER A 33 10.76 -15.05 13.34
CA SER A 33 11.59 -14.16 12.53
C SER A 33 12.06 -14.90 11.29
N ALA A 34 12.10 -14.21 10.15
CA ALA A 34 12.73 -14.74 8.95
C ALA A 34 14.23 -14.46 9.03
N ASP A 35 15.05 -15.47 8.79
CA ASP A 35 16.49 -15.28 8.59
C ASP A 35 16.71 -14.48 7.31
N VAL A 36 17.60 -13.48 7.32
CA VAL A 36 17.92 -12.67 6.13
C VAL A 36 18.44 -13.56 4.99
N THR A 37 19.12 -14.67 5.31
CA THR A 37 19.58 -15.65 4.32
C THR A 37 18.46 -16.42 3.64
N SER A 38 17.23 -16.38 4.18
CA SER A 38 16.05 -17.02 3.58
C SER A 38 15.35 -16.13 2.55
N ILE A 39 15.78 -14.87 2.38
CA ILE A 39 15.27 -13.96 1.35
C ILE A 39 15.65 -14.51 -0.03
N VAL A 40 14.64 -14.80 -0.83
CA VAL A 40 14.79 -15.34 -2.19
C VAL A 40 14.84 -14.22 -3.21
N SER A 41 14.01 -13.19 -3.03
CA SER A 41 13.92 -12.06 -3.96
C SER A 41 13.29 -10.86 -3.28
N THR A 42 13.67 -9.67 -3.75
CA THR A 42 13.03 -8.41 -3.38
C THR A 42 12.64 -7.66 -4.64
N ALA A 43 11.54 -6.91 -4.59
CA ALA A 43 11.16 -6.00 -5.66
C ALA A 43 10.65 -4.69 -5.06
N SER A 44 11.01 -3.58 -5.69
CA SER A 44 10.63 -2.22 -5.27
C SER A 44 9.97 -1.51 -6.44
N TYR A 45 8.81 -0.90 -6.17
CA TYR A 45 8.03 -0.17 -7.17
C TYR A 45 7.52 1.15 -6.62
N THR A 46 7.60 2.19 -7.44
CA THR A 46 7.05 3.51 -7.12
C THR A 46 5.76 3.74 -7.88
N PHE A 47 4.71 4.10 -7.14
CA PHE A 47 3.37 4.39 -7.65
C PHE A 47 3.08 5.88 -7.47
N ASP A 48 2.92 6.59 -8.59
CA ASP A 48 2.59 8.01 -8.62
C ASP A 48 1.10 8.21 -8.91
N PHE A 49 0.35 8.78 -7.99
CA PHE A 49 -1.04 9.17 -8.16
C PHE A 49 -1.12 10.67 -8.37
N ARG A 50 -1.74 11.06 -9.48
CA ARG A 50 -1.94 12.46 -9.91
C ARG A 50 -3.42 12.61 -10.20
N GLU A 51 -4.13 13.36 -9.38
CA GLU A 51 -5.57 13.53 -9.53
C GLU A 51 -5.98 14.98 -9.49
N ASN A 52 -6.81 15.38 -10.46
CA ASN A 52 -7.36 16.73 -10.60
C ASN A 52 -8.80 16.85 -10.11
N SER A 53 -9.45 15.73 -9.78
CA SER A 53 -10.77 15.71 -9.16
C SER A 53 -10.74 14.70 -8.02
N ASN A 54 -10.73 15.18 -6.79
CA ASN A 54 -10.83 14.26 -5.67
C ASN A 54 -12.28 14.20 -5.25
N THR A 55 -12.88 13.02 -5.41
CA THR A 55 -14.06 12.67 -4.64
C THR A 55 -13.54 12.15 -3.30
N PRO A 56 -13.78 12.83 -2.16
CA PRO A 56 -13.39 12.31 -0.87
C PRO A 56 -13.89 10.88 -0.70
N GLY A 57 -13.03 10.03 -0.16
CA GLY A 57 -13.38 8.66 0.12
C GLY A 57 -13.28 7.69 -1.07
N ARG A 58 -12.93 8.12 -2.29
CA ARG A 58 -12.64 7.21 -3.41
C ARG A 58 -11.27 6.54 -3.26
N TRP A 59 -11.21 5.23 -3.51
CA TRP A 59 -9.94 4.52 -3.66
C TRP A 59 -9.36 4.74 -5.07
N LEU A 60 -8.07 5.04 -5.13
CA LEU A 60 -7.27 5.03 -6.35
C LEU A 60 -6.34 3.83 -6.29
N GLU A 61 -6.26 3.04 -7.36
CA GLU A 61 -5.38 1.87 -7.41
C GLU A 61 -4.40 1.97 -8.57
N LYS A 62 -3.18 1.49 -8.33
CA LYS A 62 -2.20 1.17 -9.36
C LYS A 62 -1.61 -0.19 -9.06
N SER A 63 -1.28 -0.95 -10.10
CA SER A 63 -0.73 -2.29 -9.94
C SER A 63 0.42 -2.56 -10.90
N VAL A 64 1.26 -3.50 -10.49
CA VAL A 64 2.34 -4.05 -11.30
C VAL A 64 2.35 -5.57 -11.12
N VAL A 65 2.55 -6.29 -12.21
CA VAL A 65 2.69 -7.75 -12.17
C VAL A 65 4.02 -8.10 -11.52
N VAL A 66 4.01 -9.02 -10.56
CA VAL A 66 5.20 -9.58 -9.93
C VAL A 66 5.22 -11.09 -10.06
N ASN A 67 6.41 -11.65 -10.21
CA ASN A 67 6.58 -13.10 -10.20
C ASN A 67 6.70 -13.57 -8.75
N VAL A 68 5.69 -14.27 -8.25
CA VAL A 68 5.68 -14.86 -6.90
C VAL A 68 6.36 -16.22 -6.97
N PRO A 69 7.55 -16.42 -6.36
CA PRO A 69 8.21 -17.72 -6.39
C PRO A 69 7.37 -18.79 -5.69
N SER A 70 7.41 -20.02 -6.20
CA SER A 70 6.66 -21.14 -5.60
C SER A 70 7.17 -21.48 -4.21
N GLY A 71 6.25 -21.70 -3.26
CA GLY A 71 6.57 -22.15 -1.89
C GLY A 71 7.16 -21.07 -0.98
N THR A 72 7.27 -19.82 -1.43
CA THR A 72 7.77 -18.71 -0.59
C THR A 72 6.64 -18.03 0.17
N GLY A 73 6.94 -17.61 1.40
CA GLY A 73 6.21 -16.55 2.07
C GLY A 73 6.57 -15.19 1.48
N PHE A 74 5.80 -14.16 1.84
CA PHE A 74 6.13 -12.80 1.47
C PHE A 74 5.64 -11.79 2.51
N PHE A 75 6.24 -10.60 2.48
CA PHE A 75 5.66 -9.44 3.12
C PHE A 75 5.85 -8.21 2.25
N THR A 76 4.95 -7.24 2.40
CA THR A 76 5.05 -5.95 1.74
C THR A 76 5.29 -4.83 2.74
N SER A 77 6.03 -3.80 2.34
CA SER A 77 6.24 -2.61 3.15
C SER A 77 6.18 -1.33 2.31
N ILE A 78 5.97 -0.20 2.99
CA ILE A 78 5.96 1.14 2.39
C ILE A 78 7.15 1.91 2.99
N PRO A 79 8.36 1.79 2.43
CA PRO A 79 9.53 2.52 2.93
C PRO A 79 9.46 4.03 2.69
N TYR A 80 8.68 4.48 1.70
CA TYR A 80 8.58 5.89 1.35
C TYR A 80 7.16 6.25 0.97
N LEU A 81 6.70 7.36 1.54
CA LEU A 81 5.41 7.95 1.27
C LEU A 81 5.53 9.47 1.24
N MET A 82 4.96 10.08 0.22
CA MET A 82 4.81 11.52 0.11
C MET A 82 3.44 11.85 -0.46
N GLY A 83 2.77 12.85 0.11
CA GLY A 83 1.49 13.36 -0.38
C GLY A 83 1.46 14.88 -0.26
N ALA A 84 0.93 15.56 -1.27
CA ALA A 84 0.79 17.01 -1.28
C ALA A 84 -0.46 17.42 -2.07
N PHE A 85 -1.08 18.54 -1.65
CA PHE A 85 -1.90 19.31 -2.57
C PHE A 85 -1.02 19.97 -3.62
N THR A 86 -1.57 20.16 -4.80
CA THR A 86 -0.84 20.67 -5.96
C THR A 86 -1.68 21.64 -6.77
N THR A 87 -1.01 22.48 -7.56
CA THR A 87 -1.68 23.19 -8.66
C THR A 87 -2.18 22.21 -9.73
N SER A 88 -3.00 22.67 -10.66
CA SER A 88 -3.42 21.87 -11.84
C SER A 88 -2.25 21.35 -12.70
N ASN A 89 -1.05 21.92 -12.54
CA ASN A 89 0.19 21.48 -13.18
C ASN A 89 1.07 20.60 -12.28
N PHE A 90 0.56 20.12 -11.14
CA PHE A 90 1.25 19.27 -10.16
C PHE A 90 2.46 19.93 -9.50
N GLN A 91 2.44 21.25 -9.29
CA GLN A 91 3.41 21.92 -8.42
C GLN A 91 2.93 21.85 -6.98
N ASN A 92 3.80 21.40 -6.06
CA ASN A 92 3.46 21.25 -4.64
C ASN A 92 3.04 22.57 -4.00
N LEU A 93 1.90 22.58 -3.33
CA LEU A 93 1.43 23.70 -2.52
C LEU A 93 1.97 23.54 -1.10
N THR A 94 2.96 24.35 -0.73
CA THR A 94 3.64 24.24 0.59
C THR A 94 2.80 24.76 1.74
N GLU A 95 1.81 25.61 1.47
CA GLU A 95 0.95 26.24 2.49
C GLU A 95 -0.22 25.35 2.93
N ARG A 96 -0.45 24.24 2.24
CA ARG A 96 -1.57 23.31 2.50
C ARG A 96 -1.06 21.87 2.43
N PRO A 97 -0.58 21.30 3.55
CA PRO A 97 -0.21 19.89 3.58
C PRO A 97 -1.46 19.01 3.43
N LEU A 98 -1.28 17.82 2.84
CA LEU A 98 -2.34 16.84 2.70
C LEU A 98 -2.72 16.31 4.10
N GLY A 99 -4.00 16.49 4.50
CA GLY A 99 -4.44 16.25 5.88
C GLY A 99 -4.47 14.78 6.29
N GLN A 100 -5.40 14.00 5.71
CA GLN A 100 -5.57 12.59 6.06
C GLN A 100 -5.83 11.74 4.81
N PHE A 101 -5.07 10.67 4.67
CA PHE A 101 -5.25 9.68 3.62
C PHE A 101 -4.78 8.31 4.09
N SER A 102 -5.34 7.27 3.48
CA SER A 102 -4.96 5.88 3.71
C SER A 102 -4.13 5.37 2.54
N VAL A 103 -3.14 4.53 2.83
CA VAL A 103 -2.34 3.82 1.83
C VAL A 103 -2.29 2.36 2.24
N ALA A 104 -2.53 1.48 1.28
CA ALA A 104 -2.33 0.05 1.42
C ALA A 104 -1.47 -0.44 0.26
N ILE A 105 -0.64 -1.44 0.55
CA ILE A 105 0.07 -2.21 -0.47
C ILE A 105 -0.03 -3.69 -0.13
N GLY A 106 -0.20 -4.52 -1.15
CA GLY A 106 -0.25 -5.96 -1.00
C GLY A 106 -0.46 -6.66 -2.33
N LEU A 107 -0.51 -7.98 -2.27
CA LEU A 107 -0.81 -8.82 -3.41
C LEU A 107 -2.32 -9.01 -3.60
N ARG A 108 -2.73 -8.97 -4.87
CA ARG A 108 -4.01 -9.49 -5.37
C ARG A 108 -3.69 -10.46 -6.49
N GLY A 109 -3.59 -11.75 -6.15
CA GLY A 109 -2.98 -12.75 -7.03
C GLY A 109 -1.51 -12.41 -7.30
N ASN A 110 -1.11 -12.32 -8.57
CA ASN A 110 0.26 -11.96 -8.97
C ASN A 110 0.47 -10.45 -9.19
N ASN A 111 -0.47 -9.61 -8.75
CA ASN A 111 -0.34 -8.17 -8.88
C ASN A 111 0.03 -7.56 -7.53
N LEU A 112 1.15 -6.85 -7.48
CA LEU A 112 1.42 -5.92 -6.39
C LEU A 112 0.59 -4.67 -6.63
N VAL A 113 -0.40 -4.45 -5.76
CA VAL A 113 -1.35 -3.35 -5.86
C VAL A 113 -1.04 -2.34 -4.77
N CYS A 114 -0.95 -1.07 -5.15
CA CYS A 114 -0.95 0.06 -4.24
C CYS A 114 -2.30 0.77 -4.35
N SER A 115 -2.98 0.93 -3.21
CA SER A 115 -4.26 1.60 -3.11
C SER A 115 -4.14 2.80 -2.19
N VAL A 116 -4.60 3.97 -2.65
CA VAL A 116 -4.63 5.21 -1.86
C VAL A 116 -6.05 5.73 -1.75
N ARG A 117 -6.40 6.32 -0.62
CA ARG A 117 -7.71 6.94 -0.41
C ARG A 117 -7.55 8.23 0.37
N LEU A 118 -8.01 9.33 -0.21
CA LEU A 118 -8.17 10.58 0.53
C LEU A 118 -9.36 10.47 1.48
N THR A 119 -9.16 10.82 2.74
CA THR A 119 -10.24 10.81 3.74
C THR A 119 -10.61 12.22 4.20
N ASP A 120 -9.83 13.24 3.82
CA ASP A 120 -10.15 14.65 4.04
C ASP A 120 -11.21 15.15 3.04
N SER A 121 -12.14 15.96 3.53
CA SER A 121 -13.22 16.61 2.78
C SER A 121 -12.78 17.86 2.01
N ASN A 122 -11.58 18.39 2.23
CA ASN A 122 -11.05 19.61 1.57
C ASN A 122 -10.60 19.41 0.11
N SER A 123 -11.26 18.55 -0.66
CA SER A 123 -10.62 17.88 -1.79
C SER A 123 -10.88 18.49 -3.17
N ASP A 124 -11.19 19.77 -3.30
CA ASP A 124 -11.35 20.37 -4.64
C ASP A 124 -10.00 20.59 -5.35
N ASP A 125 -8.89 20.66 -4.59
CA ASP A 125 -7.57 20.88 -5.14
C ASP A 125 -6.93 19.60 -5.70
N PRO A 126 -6.19 19.68 -6.81
CA PRO A 126 -5.41 18.58 -7.33
C PRO A 126 -4.42 18.03 -6.30
N ILE A 127 -4.15 16.73 -6.35
CA ILE A 127 -3.19 16.08 -5.45
C ILE A 127 -2.10 15.34 -6.22
N PHE A 128 -0.97 15.19 -5.54
CA PHE A 128 0.08 14.25 -5.89
C PHE A 128 0.38 13.36 -4.68
N ILE A 129 0.32 12.04 -4.89
CA ILE A 129 0.74 11.04 -3.90
C ILE A 129 1.76 10.12 -4.54
N ARG A 130 2.93 9.97 -3.93
CA ARG A 130 3.97 9.02 -4.31
C ARG A 130 4.14 7.99 -3.22
N VAL A 131 3.97 6.72 -3.58
CA VAL A 131 4.19 5.58 -2.69
C VAL A 131 5.30 4.72 -3.28
N THR A 132 6.36 4.47 -2.51
CA THR A 132 7.28 3.37 -2.85
C THR A 132 6.92 2.18 -2.01
N GLY A 133 6.67 1.07 -2.68
CA GLY A 133 6.34 -0.21 -2.09
C GLY A 133 7.44 -1.22 -2.32
N ILE A 134 7.74 -2.02 -1.30
CA ILE A 134 8.63 -3.18 -1.41
C ILE A 134 7.81 -4.44 -1.18
N ILE A 135 8.11 -5.48 -1.94
CA ILE A 135 7.73 -6.86 -1.62
C ILE A 135 8.99 -7.70 -1.45
N VAL A 136 9.03 -8.48 -0.39
CA VAL A 136 10.11 -9.42 -0.06
C VAL A 136 9.54 -10.83 -0.06
N PHE A 137 10.17 -11.73 -0.81
CA PHE A 137 9.86 -13.15 -0.83
C PHE A 137 10.91 -13.92 -0.04
N TYR A 138 10.48 -14.82 0.83
CA TYR A 138 11.36 -15.55 1.74
C TYR A 138 10.91 -17.01 1.94
N ARG A 139 11.83 -17.84 2.42
CA ARG A 139 11.57 -19.24 2.81
C ARG A 139 11.61 -19.42 4.32
#